data_AF-A0AAD7K2P0-F1
#
_entry.id   AF-A0AAD7K2P0-F1
#
_cell.length_a   1.000
_cell.length_b   1.000
_cell.length_c   1.000
_cell.angle_alpha   90.00
_cell.angle_beta   90.00
_cell.angle_gamma   90.00
#
_symmetry.space_group_name_H-M   'P 1'
#
loop_
_entity.id
_entity.type
_entity.pdbx_description
1 polymer ?
#
loop_
_entity_poly.entity_id
_entity_poly.type
_entity_poly.pdbx_seq_one_letter_code
_entity_poly.pdbx_strand_id
1 'polypeptide(L)'
;MPTQYRIVSTNPVPDRPKRVIAEIIEKFKDRYDLSHVGNIEGIDDVRATVERERPNLLFIASSWTPEQAEEIARIAKEVNPNIKTFNPPRGLQADKGTNAVAEYIEENLPALLDSIS
;
A
#
# COMPACT_ATOMS: atom_id res chain seq x y z
N MET A 1 -20.59 10.03 -6.50
CA MET A 1 -20.25 8.59 -6.44
C MET A 1 -19.30 8.40 -5.27
N PRO A 2 -19.32 7.29 -4.52
CA PRO A 2 -18.24 7.05 -3.57
C PRO A 2 -16.91 7.06 -4.34
N THR A 3 -15.92 7.75 -3.81
CA THR A 3 -14.58 7.78 -4.41
C THR A 3 -14.00 6.38 -4.32
N GLN A 4 -13.78 5.73 -5.46
CA GLN A 4 -13.05 4.47 -5.50
C GLN A 4 -11.58 4.75 -5.19
N TYR A 5 -11.03 4.05 -4.20
CA TYR A 5 -9.62 4.09 -3.86
C TYR A 5 -8.87 2.97 -4.57
N ARG A 6 -8.03 3.38 -5.52
CA ARG A 6 -7.14 2.50 -6.27
C ARG A 6 -5.86 2.26 -5.48
N ILE A 7 -5.56 1.00 -5.21
CA ILE A 7 -4.44 0.56 -4.38
C ILE A 7 -3.44 -0.18 -5.26
N VAL A 8 -2.16 0.20 -5.17
CA VAL A 8 -1.04 -0.59 -5.67
C VAL A 8 -0.19 -1.03 -4.48
N SER A 9 0.35 -2.25 -4.52
CA SER A 9 1.34 -2.72 -3.54
C SER A 9 2.74 -2.77 -4.15
N THR A 10 3.78 -2.64 -3.35
CA THR A 10 5.15 -2.97 -3.75
C THR A 10 5.65 -4.14 -2.93
N ASN A 11 5.94 -5.27 -3.57
CA ASN A 11 6.51 -6.42 -2.90
C ASN A 11 7.27 -7.30 -3.89
N PRO A 12 8.56 -7.58 -3.65
CA PRO A 12 9.37 -8.45 -4.50
C PRO A 12 8.99 -9.94 -4.39
N VAL A 13 8.17 -10.33 -3.41
CA VAL A 13 7.65 -11.69 -3.20
C VAL A 13 6.11 -11.65 -3.18
N PRO A 14 5.45 -11.78 -4.34
CA PRO A 14 4.05 -11.38 -4.53
C PRO A 14 3.01 -12.28 -3.84
N ASP A 15 3.36 -13.50 -3.42
CA ASP A 15 2.37 -14.45 -2.87
C ASP A 15 1.83 -14.07 -1.49
N ARG A 16 2.66 -13.44 -0.66
CA ARG A 16 2.29 -13.03 0.72
C ARG A 16 1.44 -11.75 0.82
N PRO A 17 1.73 -10.65 0.11
CA PRO A 17 0.99 -9.39 0.23
C PRO A 17 -0.40 -9.46 -0.39
N LYS A 18 -0.64 -10.29 -1.42
CA LYS A 18 -1.96 -10.45 -2.04
C LYS A 18 -3.02 -10.84 -1.03
N ARG A 19 -2.69 -11.73 -0.09
CA ARG A 19 -3.61 -12.14 0.99
C ARG A 19 -3.92 -11.00 1.95
N VAL A 20 -2.89 -10.31 2.43
CA VAL A 20 -3.05 -9.19 3.37
C VAL A 20 -3.90 -8.08 2.74
N ILE A 21 -3.61 -7.68 1.50
CA ILE A 21 -4.38 -6.65 0.78
C ILE A 21 -5.83 -7.13 0.54
N ALA A 22 -6.04 -8.39 0.17
CA ALA A 22 -7.40 -8.93 0.01
C ALA A 22 -8.19 -8.91 1.33
N GLU A 23 -7.57 -9.29 2.45
CA GLU A 23 -8.18 -9.24 3.79
C GLU A 23 -8.56 -7.81 4.18
N ILE A 24 -7.69 -6.83 3.88
CA ILE A 24 -7.97 -5.40 4.12
C ILE A 24 -9.15 -4.93 3.27
N ILE A 25 -9.16 -5.24 1.96
CA ILE A 25 -10.26 -4.86 1.07
C ILE A 25 -11.59 -5.41 1.60
N GLU A 26 -11.62 -6.70 1.92
CA GLU A 26 -12.81 -7.36 2.44
C GLU A 26 -13.28 -6.75 3.77
N LYS A 27 -12.34 -6.43 4.68
CA LYS A 27 -12.66 -5.84 5.98
C LYS A 27 -13.22 -4.42 5.90
N PHE A 28 -12.83 -3.67 4.88
CA PHE A 28 -13.20 -2.25 4.74
C PHE A 28 -14.27 -2.00 3.66
N LYS A 29 -14.77 -3.03 2.98
CA LYS A 29 -15.73 -2.92 1.86
C LYS A 29 -17.04 -2.20 2.20
N ASP A 30 -17.49 -2.27 3.47
CA ASP A 30 -18.72 -1.62 3.92
C ASP A 30 -18.53 -0.10 4.13
N ARG A 31 -17.28 0.36 4.17
CA ARG A 31 -16.91 1.77 4.44
C ARG A 31 -16.26 2.44 3.24
N TYR A 32 -15.51 1.71 2.43
CA TYR A 32 -14.71 2.24 1.33
C TYR A 32 -14.82 1.32 0.10
N ASP A 33 -14.86 1.93 -1.09
CA ASP A 33 -14.71 1.21 -2.36
C ASP A 33 -13.22 1.06 -2.67
N LEU A 34 -12.63 -0.07 -2.26
CA LEU A 34 -11.19 -0.35 -2.41
C LEU A 34 -10.96 -1.32 -3.58
N SER A 35 -10.00 -0.99 -4.46
CA SER A 35 -9.60 -1.86 -5.58
C SER A 35 -8.09 -2.03 -5.62
N HIS A 36 -7.61 -3.27 -5.52
CA HIS A 36 -6.19 -3.59 -5.74
C HIS A 36 -5.94 -3.76 -7.24
N VAL A 37 -5.18 -2.83 -7.82
CA VAL A 37 -5.00 -2.72 -9.28
C VAL A 37 -3.62 -3.18 -9.76
N GLY A 38 -2.69 -3.48 -8.84
CA GLY A 38 -1.37 -4.00 -9.24
C GLY A 38 -0.39 -4.21 -8.10
N ASN A 39 0.67 -4.97 -8.40
CA ASN A 39 1.83 -5.14 -7.56
C ASN A 39 3.10 -4.72 -8.33
N ILE A 40 4.00 -4.01 -7.64
CA ILE A 40 5.32 -3.63 -8.14
C ILE A 40 6.35 -4.55 -7.48
N GLU A 41 7.08 -5.32 -8.27
CA GLU A 41 8.09 -6.27 -7.77
C GLU A 41 9.49 -5.65 -7.69
N GLY A 42 9.79 -4.69 -8.57
CA GLY A 42 11.06 -3.95 -8.62
C GLY A 42 10.88 -2.43 -8.50
N ILE A 43 11.85 -1.74 -7.92
CA ILE A 43 11.83 -0.27 -7.78
C ILE A 43 11.75 0.41 -9.15
N ASP A 44 12.39 -0.16 -10.17
CA ASP A 44 12.42 0.37 -11.54
C ASP A 44 11.01 0.45 -12.18
N ASP A 45 10.07 -0.42 -11.74
CA ASP A 45 8.70 -0.47 -12.25
C ASP A 45 7.74 0.53 -11.56
N VAL A 46 8.20 1.21 -10.49
CA VAL A 46 7.35 2.12 -9.70
C VAL A 46 6.79 3.23 -10.58
N ARG A 47 7.65 3.90 -11.35
CA ARG A 47 7.23 5.02 -12.20
C ARG A 47 6.16 4.59 -13.20
N ALA A 48 6.47 3.59 -14.02
CA ALA A 48 5.58 3.11 -15.08
C ALA A 48 4.24 2.62 -14.52
N THR A 49 4.26 1.97 -13.36
CA THR A 49 3.04 1.46 -12.73
C THR A 49 2.19 2.58 -12.13
N VAL A 50 2.78 3.56 -11.45
CA VAL A 50 2.03 4.71 -10.90
C VAL A 50 1.45 5.57 -12.02
N GLU A 51 2.16 5.74 -13.13
CA GLU A 51 1.67 6.46 -14.32
C GLU A 51 0.46 5.75 -14.95
N ARG A 52 0.55 4.43 -15.12
CA ARG A 52 -0.50 3.60 -15.74
C ARG A 52 -1.72 3.45 -14.85
N GLU A 53 -1.52 3.07 -13.60
CA GLU A 53 -2.61 2.70 -12.70
C GLU A 53 -3.23 3.88 -11.97
N ARG A 54 -2.52 5.01 -11.89
CA ARG A 54 -2.92 6.23 -11.16
C ARG A 54 -3.52 5.92 -9.77
N PRO A 55 -2.80 5.18 -8.90
CA PRO A 55 -3.33 4.81 -7.59
C PRO A 55 -3.49 6.02 -6.68
N ASN A 56 -4.47 5.93 -5.76
CA ASN A 56 -4.62 6.85 -4.64
C ASN A 56 -3.67 6.47 -3.50
N LEU A 57 -3.40 5.17 -3.35
CA LEU A 57 -2.62 4.61 -2.24
C LEU A 57 -1.57 3.61 -2.76
N LEU A 58 -0.34 3.78 -2.29
CA LEU A 58 0.75 2.83 -2.49
C LEU A 58 1.10 2.14 -1.17
N PHE A 59 0.85 0.84 -1.09
CA PHE A 59 1.30 -0.01 0.01
C PHE A 59 2.74 -0.45 -0.22
N ILE A 60 3.68 0.02 0.60
CA ILE A 60 5.08 -0.36 0.53
C ILE A 60 5.31 -1.52 1.49
N ALA A 61 5.71 -2.69 0.99
CA ALA A 61 5.92 -3.84 1.85
C ALA A 61 7.14 -3.67 2.76
N SER A 62 7.05 -4.20 3.98
CA SER A 62 8.13 -4.16 4.97
C SER A 62 9.39 -4.97 4.59
N SER A 63 9.35 -5.74 3.49
CA SER A 63 10.51 -6.43 2.94
C SER A 63 11.57 -5.46 2.38
N TRP A 64 11.16 -4.30 1.86
CA TRP A 64 12.08 -3.27 1.36
C TRP A 64 12.92 -2.65 2.47
N THR A 65 14.18 -2.28 2.19
CA THR A 65 14.99 -1.48 3.15
C THR A 65 14.38 -0.10 3.37
N PRO A 66 14.68 0.58 4.50
CA PRO A 66 14.22 1.96 4.70
C PRO A 66 14.57 2.85 3.50
N GLU A 67 15.78 2.72 2.98
CA GLU A 67 16.27 3.49 1.83
C GLU A 67 15.48 3.15 0.56
N GLN A 68 15.20 1.85 0.34
CA GLN A 68 14.39 1.40 -0.79
C GLN A 68 12.93 1.87 -0.66
N ALA A 69 12.36 1.84 0.54
CA ALA A 69 11.00 2.29 0.79
C ALA A 69 10.86 3.81 0.61
N GLU A 70 11.84 4.58 1.07
CA GLU A 70 11.94 6.02 0.83
C GLU A 70 12.06 6.32 -0.67
N GLU A 71 12.89 5.56 -1.38
CA GLU A 71 13.06 5.72 -2.82
C GLU A 71 11.77 5.41 -3.60
N ILE A 72 11.09 4.30 -3.28
CA ILE A 72 9.79 3.96 -3.85
C ILE A 72 8.78 5.09 -3.59
N ALA A 73 8.70 5.59 -2.36
CA ALA A 73 7.80 6.67 -1.99
C ALA A 73 8.11 7.97 -2.74
N ARG A 74 9.40 8.27 -2.93
CA ARG A 74 9.87 9.44 -3.70
C ARG A 74 9.45 9.35 -5.15
N ILE A 75 9.76 8.25 -5.84
CA ILE A 75 9.40 8.04 -7.25
C ILE A 75 7.87 8.14 -7.43
N ALA A 76 7.10 7.51 -6.54
CA ALA A 76 5.65 7.54 -6.60
C ALA A 76 5.09 8.97 -6.48
N LYS A 77 5.63 9.78 -5.54
CA LYS A 77 5.23 11.18 -5.33
C LYS A 77 5.67 12.11 -6.47
N GLU A 78 6.79 11.83 -7.12
CA GLU A 78 7.22 12.56 -8.32
C GLU A 78 6.23 12.38 -9.47
N VAL A 79 5.68 11.17 -9.63
CA VAL A 79 4.68 10.86 -10.65
C VAL A 79 3.30 11.38 -10.28
N ASN A 80 2.90 11.18 -9.03
CA ASN A 80 1.61 11.60 -8.51
C ASN A 80 1.81 12.27 -7.14
N PRO A 81 1.91 13.61 -7.07
CA PRO A 81 2.09 14.34 -5.81
C PRO A 81 0.98 14.11 -4.78
N ASN A 82 -0.21 13.67 -5.22
CA ASN A 82 -1.35 13.40 -4.36
C ASN A 82 -1.41 11.96 -3.86
N ILE A 83 -0.52 11.08 -4.31
CA ILE A 83 -0.49 9.69 -3.85
C ILE A 83 -0.17 9.63 -2.36
N LYS A 84 -0.93 8.83 -1.61
CA LYS A 84 -0.57 8.47 -0.24
C LYS A 84 0.28 7.21 -0.25
N THR A 85 1.26 7.14 0.65
CA THR A 85 2.13 5.99 0.83
C THR A 85 1.87 5.39 2.21
N PHE A 86 1.66 4.09 2.28
CA PHE A 86 1.49 3.37 3.53
C PHE A 86 2.62 2.34 3.67
N ASN A 87 3.47 2.53 4.67
CA ASN A 87 4.61 1.66 4.94
C ASN A 87 4.53 1.13 6.38
N PRO A 88 4.14 -0.13 6.60
CA PRO A 88 4.17 -0.74 7.93
C PRO A 88 5.62 -0.78 8.46
N PRO A 89 5.84 -0.52 9.75
CA PRO A 89 7.17 -0.63 10.35
C PRO A 89 7.84 -1.98 10.04
N ARG A 90 9.15 -1.92 9.75
CA ARG A 90 9.98 -3.13 9.64
C ARG A 90 9.98 -3.87 10.97
N GLY A 91 10.09 -5.21 10.90
CA GLY A 91 10.16 -6.06 12.09
C GLY A 91 8.81 -6.28 12.80
N LEU A 92 7.73 -5.61 12.40
CA LEU A 92 6.45 -5.67 13.10
C LEU A 92 5.90 -7.10 13.30
N GLN A 93 6.13 -8.00 12.34
CA GLN A 93 5.76 -9.42 12.49
C GLN A 93 6.63 -10.18 13.49
N ALA A 94 7.92 -9.84 13.58
CA ALA A 94 8.84 -10.44 14.54
C ALA A 94 8.55 -9.94 15.96
N ASP A 95 8.19 -8.66 16.09
CA ASP A 95 7.99 -8.00 17.38
C ASP A 95 6.59 -8.26 17.99
N LYS A 96 5.56 -8.34 17.15
CA LYS A 96 4.15 -8.40 17.58
C LYS A 96 3.37 -9.60 17.02
N GLY A 97 4.05 -10.49 16.30
CA GLY A 97 3.46 -11.71 15.76
C GLY A 97 2.83 -11.55 14.37
N THR A 98 2.37 -12.67 13.81
CA THR A 98 1.97 -12.81 12.40
C THR A 98 0.89 -11.82 11.94
N ASN A 99 -0.02 -11.41 12.83
CA ASN A 99 -1.16 -10.53 12.52
C ASN A 99 -0.85 -9.04 12.65
N ALA A 100 0.29 -8.67 13.22
CA ALA A 100 0.56 -7.28 13.59
C ALA A 100 0.56 -6.29 12.42
N VAL A 101 0.91 -6.76 11.21
CA VAL A 101 0.83 -5.94 9.99
C VAL A 101 -0.62 -5.66 9.62
N ALA A 102 -1.52 -6.64 9.71
CA ALA A 102 -2.93 -6.43 9.44
C ALA A 102 -3.55 -5.49 10.48
N GLU A 103 -3.30 -5.71 11.77
CA GLU A 103 -3.77 -4.83 12.87
C GLU A 103 -3.30 -3.38 12.69
N TYR A 104 -2.01 -3.18 12.38
CA TYR A 104 -1.48 -1.85 12.12
C TYR A 104 -2.17 -1.17 10.93
N ILE A 105 -2.47 -1.93 9.88
CA ILE A 105 -3.20 -1.40 8.73
C ILE A 105 -4.62 -1.03 9.13
N GLU A 106 -5.30 -1.86 9.91
CA GLU A 106 -6.67 -1.62 10.34
C GLU A 106 -6.81 -0.35 11.20
N GLU A 107 -5.85 -0.12 12.09
CA GLU A 107 -5.83 1.05 12.97
C GLU A 107 -5.53 2.36 12.22
N ASN A 108 -4.70 2.30 11.16
CA ASN A 108 -4.13 3.50 10.54
C ASN A 108 -4.71 3.82 9.15
N LEU A 109 -5.23 2.83 8.43
CA LEU A 109 -5.74 3.00 7.06
C LEU A 109 -6.96 3.95 6.98
N PRO A 110 -7.97 3.88 7.87
CA PRO A 110 -9.12 4.79 7.79
C PRO A 110 -8.72 6.26 7.83
N ALA A 111 -7.85 6.64 8.77
CA ALA A 111 -7.35 8.01 8.89
C ALA A 111 -6.59 8.45 7.63
N LEU A 112 -5.86 7.54 6.98
CA LEU A 112 -5.16 7.83 5.74
C LEU A 112 -6.13 8.01 4.57
N LEU A 113 -7.12 7.14 4.43
CA LEU A 113 -8.13 7.22 3.36
C LEU A 113 -9.00 8.47 3.50
N ASP A 114 -9.43 8.79 4.73
CA ASP A 114 -10.25 9.98 5.00
C ASP A 114 -9.48 11.29 4.68
N SER A 115 -8.14 11.25 4.62
CA SER A 115 -7.29 12.38 4.20
C SER A 115 -7.19 12.58 2.68
N ILE A 116 -7.73 11.65 1.89
CA ILE A 116 -7.76 11.69 0.42
C ILE A 116 -9.10 12.25 -0.08
N SER A 117 -10.18 12.02 0.68
CA SER A 117 -11.56 12.44 0.41
C SER A 117 -11.84 13.92 0.66
#